data_AF-F2VQY1-F1
#
_entry.id   AF-F2VQY1-F1
#
_cell.length_a   1.000
_cell.length_b   1.000
_cell.length_c   1.000
_cell.angle_alpha   90.00
_cell.angle_beta   90.00
_cell.angle_gamma   90.00
#
_symmetry.space_group_name_H-M   'P 1'
#
loop_
_entity.id
_entity.type
_entity.pdbx_description
1 polymer ?
#
loop_
_entity_poly.entity_id
_entity_poly.type
_entity_poly.pdbx_seq_one_letter_code
_entity_poly.pdbx_strand_id
1 'polypeptide(L)'
;MGNQLAIMYHGTTRANARSILANGFRESEDGMLGRGVYLCRNLEDARRYPIGHPEHDKVVIKVEVNLGNVIVIDRQHHPRQETWHDSRYGPVYDTASVPAGCGMVQGGQEVCVWDASKMRVIESIPELPVQHCPLL
;
A
#
# COMPACT_ATOMS: atom_id res chain seq x y z
N MET A 1 21.43 -9.30 5.13
CA MET A 1 19.95 -9.15 5.21
C MET A 1 19.44 -9.02 3.80
N GLY A 2 18.45 -9.83 3.43
CA GLY A 2 18.08 -10.05 2.03
C GLY A 2 17.42 -8.83 1.40
N ASN A 3 17.89 -8.45 0.21
CA ASN A 3 17.21 -7.49 -0.65
C ASN A 3 15.99 -8.18 -1.26
N GLN A 4 14.85 -8.16 -0.54
CA GLN A 4 13.61 -8.76 -1.05
C GLN A 4 12.83 -7.71 -1.82
N LEU A 5 13.22 -7.51 -3.08
CA LEU A 5 12.50 -6.64 -4.00
C LEU A 5 11.18 -7.28 -4.44
N ALA A 6 10.10 -6.49 -4.40
CA ALA A 6 8.79 -6.92 -4.85
C ALA A 6 8.08 -5.79 -5.61
N ILE A 7 7.26 -6.17 -6.60
CA ILE A 7 6.32 -5.25 -7.24
C ILE A 7 5.03 -5.22 -6.41
N MET A 8 4.57 -4.01 -6.13
CA MET A 8 3.34 -3.72 -5.40
C MET A 8 2.61 -2.52 -6.01
N TYR A 9 1.41 -2.25 -5.50
CA TYR A 9 0.49 -1.28 -6.04
C TYR A 9 -0.09 -0.37 -4.95
N HIS A 10 -0.13 0.93 -5.21
CA HIS A 10 -0.72 1.94 -4.33
C HIS A 10 -1.91 2.61 -5.03
N GLY A 11 -3.13 2.39 -4.56
CA GLY A 11 -4.31 3.10 -5.04
C GLY A 11 -4.45 4.46 -4.37
N THR A 12 -4.66 5.51 -5.16
CA THR A 12 -4.76 6.88 -4.66
C THR A 12 -5.53 7.77 -5.64
N THR A 13 -5.66 9.06 -5.33
CA THR A 13 -6.29 10.04 -6.23
C THR A 13 -5.31 10.55 -7.28
N ARG A 14 -5.80 11.07 -8.42
CA ARG A 14 -4.92 11.67 -9.44
C ARG A 14 -4.05 12.80 -8.90
N ALA A 15 -4.59 13.60 -7.97
CA ALA A 15 -3.84 14.68 -7.31
C ALA A 15 -2.68 14.14 -6.46
N ASN A 16 -2.95 13.13 -5.64
CA ASN A 16 -1.92 12.49 -4.82
C ASN A 16 -0.88 11.78 -5.68
N ALA A 17 -1.28 11.12 -6.76
CA ALA A 17 -0.32 10.49 -7.67
C ALA A 17 0.61 11.50 -8.33
N ARG A 18 0.11 12.66 -8.77
CA ARG A 18 0.98 13.76 -9.26
C ARG A 18 1.98 14.20 -8.19
N SER A 19 1.54 14.34 -6.94
CA SER A 19 2.43 14.69 -5.83
C SER A 19 3.50 13.63 -5.58
N ILE A 20 3.12 12.35 -5.58
CA ILE A 20 4.03 11.21 -5.37
C ILE A 20 5.04 11.09 -6.52
N LEU A 21 4.61 11.30 -7.76
CA LEU A 21 5.50 11.28 -8.91
C LEU A 21 6.52 12.42 -8.88
N ALA A 22 6.13 13.59 -8.37
CA ALA A 22 7.02 14.75 -8.27
C ALA A 22 7.96 14.70 -7.06
N ASN A 23 7.47 14.22 -5.92
CA ASN A 23 8.15 14.38 -4.62
C ASN A 23 8.52 13.06 -3.95
N GLY A 24 8.11 11.92 -4.51
CA GLY A 24 8.20 10.62 -3.86
C GLY A 24 7.06 10.35 -2.88
N PHE A 25 7.05 9.16 -2.28
CA PHE A 25 6.10 8.80 -1.24
C PHE A 25 6.41 9.53 0.08
N ARG A 26 5.36 9.75 0.86
CA ARG A 26 5.43 10.18 2.26
C ARG A 26 4.63 9.21 3.10
N GLU A 27 5.14 8.82 4.27
CA GLU A 27 4.39 7.96 5.16
C GLU A 27 3.12 8.64 5.66
N SER A 28 2.04 7.88 5.82
CA SER A 28 0.90 8.32 6.60
C SER A 28 1.29 8.46 8.08
N GLU A 29 0.59 9.32 8.82
CA GLU A 29 0.83 9.48 10.26
C GLU A 29 0.20 8.34 11.07
N ASP A 30 -0.79 7.64 10.50
CA ASP A 30 -1.57 6.60 11.16
C ASP A 30 -2.14 5.59 10.14
N GLY A 31 -2.78 4.52 10.63
CA GLY A 31 -3.49 3.51 9.87
C GLY A 31 -3.64 2.21 10.67
N MET A 32 -4.27 1.19 10.07
CA MET A 32 -4.49 -0.11 10.71
C MET A 32 -3.21 -0.76 11.28
N LEU A 33 -2.06 -0.48 10.67
CA LEU A 33 -0.74 -0.96 11.04
C LEU A 33 0.18 0.18 11.52
N GLY A 34 -0.40 1.32 11.89
CA GLY A 34 0.32 2.54 12.24
C GLY A 34 0.87 3.29 11.02
N ARG A 35 1.83 4.18 11.28
CA ARG A 35 2.53 4.98 10.27
C ARG A 35 3.24 4.12 9.22
N GLY A 36 3.15 4.54 7.96
CA GLY A 36 3.90 3.97 6.85
C GLY A 36 3.23 4.22 5.50
N VAL A 37 3.67 3.51 4.46
CA VAL A 37 3.05 3.55 3.14
C VAL A 37 2.32 2.23 2.88
N TYR A 38 1.01 2.32 2.60
CA TYR A 38 0.14 1.18 2.40
C TYR A 38 0.08 0.75 0.93
N LEU A 39 0.20 -0.55 0.71
CA LEU A 39 0.32 -1.17 -0.60
C LEU A 39 -0.51 -2.45 -0.67
N CYS A 40 -0.93 -2.79 -1.89
CA CYS A 40 -1.53 -4.07 -2.21
C CYS A 40 -0.55 -4.90 -3.07
N ARG A 41 -0.63 -6.22 -2.92
CA ARG A 41 0.09 -7.17 -3.80
C ARG A 41 -0.50 -7.23 -5.20
N ASN A 42 -1.82 -7.07 -5.30
CA ASN A 42 -2.56 -7.17 -6.56
C ASN A 42 -3.03 -5.80 -7.04
N LEU A 43 -3.01 -5.60 -8.36
CA LEU A 43 -3.50 -4.37 -8.98
C LEU A 43 -4.99 -4.12 -8.70
N GLU A 44 -5.83 -5.15 -8.79
CA GLU A 44 -7.28 -5.01 -8.59
C GLU A 44 -7.64 -4.62 -7.15
N ASP A 45 -6.89 -5.11 -6.16
CA ASP A 45 -7.07 -4.69 -4.76
C ASP A 45 -6.73 -3.20 -4.60
N ALA A 46 -5.65 -2.73 -5.23
CA ALA A 46 -5.26 -1.31 -5.19
C ALA A 46 -6.29 -0.40 -5.88
N ARG A 47 -6.95 -0.83 -6.96
CA ARG A 47 -7.98 -0.03 -7.66
C ARG A 47 -9.17 0.35 -6.78
N ARG A 48 -9.44 -0.42 -5.71
CA ARG A 48 -10.52 -0.11 -4.77
C ARG A 48 -10.25 1.18 -3.99
N TYR A 49 -8.99 1.62 -3.90
CA TYR A 49 -8.58 2.75 -3.10
C TYR A 49 -8.48 4.06 -3.91
N PRO A 50 -8.90 5.20 -3.32
CA PRO A 50 -9.52 5.30 -1.99
C PRO A 50 -10.97 4.78 -1.98
N ILE A 51 -11.36 4.12 -0.89
CA ILE A 51 -12.71 3.56 -0.74
C ILE A 51 -13.76 4.67 -0.77
N GLY A 52 -14.83 4.47 -1.53
CA GLY A 52 -15.92 5.46 -1.65
C GLY A 52 -15.57 6.70 -2.50
N HIS A 53 -14.38 6.75 -3.08
CA HIS A 53 -13.98 7.83 -3.99
C HIS A 53 -14.54 7.61 -5.40
N PRO A 54 -14.90 8.65 -6.17
CA PRO A 54 -15.31 8.49 -7.56
C PRO A 54 -14.24 7.77 -8.40
N GLU A 55 -14.65 6.72 -9.14
CA GLU A 55 -13.74 5.88 -9.95
C GLU A 55 -12.91 6.70 -10.93
N HIS A 56 -13.49 7.73 -11.54
CA HIS A 56 -12.79 8.56 -12.52
C HIS A 56 -11.56 9.31 -11.96
N ASP A 57 -11.47 9.52 -10.64
CA ASP A 57 -10.33 10.18 -10.00
C ASP A 57 -9.37 9.20 -9.32
N LYS A 58 -9.65 7.89 -9.36
CA LYS A 58 -8.71 6.87 -8.87
C LYS A 58 -7.61 6.62 -9.89
N VAL A 59 -6.45 6.27 -9.36
CA VAL A 59 -5.26 5.87 -10.11
C VAL A 59 -4.44 4.91 -9.26
N VAL A 60 -3.74 3.99 -9.91
CA VAL A 60 -2.83 3.08 -9.21
C VAL A 60 -1.39 3.42 -9.58
N ILE A 61 -0.50 3.48 -8.58
CA ILE A 61 0.93 3.60 -8.79
C ILE A 61 1.55 2.22 -8.60
N LYS A 62 2.32 1.76 -9.60
CA LYS A 62 3.13 0.55 -9.51
C LYS A 62 4.49 0.90 -8.90
N VAL A 63 4.88 0.13 -7.90
CA VAL A 63 6.04 0.44 -7.05
C VAL A 63 6.91 -0.81 -6.93
N GLU A 64 8.22 -0.64 -7.06
CA GLU A 64 9.19 -1.62 -6.58
C GLU A 64 9.55 -1.28 -5.14
N VAL A 65 9.48 -2.25 -4.23
CA VAL A 65 9.79 -2.05 -2.83
C VAL A 65 10.79 -3.07 -2.34
N ASN A 66 11.74 -2.64 -1.52
CA ASN A 66 12.56 -3.53 -0.71
C ASN A 66 11.84 -3.83 0.60
N LEU A 67 11.33 -5.04 0.74
CA LEU A 67 10.51 -5.44 1.90
C LEU A 67 11.32 -5.62 3.19
N GLY A 68 12.62 -5.89 3.09
CA GLY A 68 13.47 -6.15 4.25
C GLY A 68 12.88 -7.23 5.18
N ASN A 69 12.92 -6.97 6.48
CA ASN A 69 12.32 -7.84 7.49
C ASN A 69 10.81 -7.63 7.56
N VAL A 70 10.04 -8.69 7.33
CA VAL A 70 8.57 -8.65 7.31
C VAL A 70 8.00 -9.29 8.58
N ILE A 71 7.05 -8.62 9.22
CA ILE A 71 6.18 -9.22 10.24
C ILE A 71 4.78 -9.44 9.68
N VAL A 72 4.18 -10.57 10.03
CA VAL A 72 2.77 -10.86 9.72
C VAL A 72 1.91 -10.41 10.91
N ILE A 73 0.92 -9.57 10.62
CA ILE A 73 -0.08 -9.09 11.58
C ILE A 73 -1.40 -9.75 11.18
N ASP A 74 -1.75 -10.86 11.84
CA ASP A 74 -2.79 -11.80 11.41
C ASP A 74 -4.10 -11.70 12.21
N ARG A 75 -4.24 -10.69 13.06
CA ARG A 75 -5.46 -10.47 13.83
C ARG A 75 -5.52 -9.05 14.38
N GLN A 76 -6.76 -8.58 14.56
CA GLN A 76 -7.01 -7.33 15.26
C GLN A 76 -6.43 -7.42 16.69
N HIS A 77 -5.85 -6.31 17.15
CA HIS A 77 -5.15 -6.18 18.44
C HIS A 77 -3.91 -7.08 18.55
N HIS A 78 -3.22 -7.33 17.43
CA HIS A 78 -1.92 -7.97 17.48
C HIS A 78 -0.95 -7.13 18.34
N PRO A 79 -0.12 -7.73 19.22
CA PRO A 79 0.76 -6.96 20.13
C PRO A 79 1.72 -6.00 19.45
N ARG A 80 2.05 -6.28 18.18
CA ARG A 80 2.93 -5.47 17.32
C ARG A 80 2.18 -4.74 16.20
N GLN A 81 0.84 -4.62 16.26
CA GLN A 81 0.01 -4.10 15.15
C GLN A 81 0.50 -2.75 14.62
N GLU A 82 0.82 -1.81 15.51
CA GLU A 82 1.26 -0.44 15.13
C GLU A 82 2.71 -0.15 15.53
N THR A 83 3.35 -1.05 16.30
CA THR A 83 4.67 -0.79 16.91
C THR A 83 5.82 -1.57 16.28
N TRP A 84 5.57 -2.39 15.26
CA TRP A 84 6.52 -3.33 14.65
C TRP A 84 7.86 -2.73 14.19
N HIS A 85 7.91 -1.43 13.89
CA HIS A 85 9.11 -0.69 13.53
C HIS A 85 9.97 -0.27 14.75
N ASP A 86 9.43 -0.38 15.96
CA ASP A 86 10.02 0.15 17.18
C ASP A 86 10.73 -0.94 18.00
N SER A 87 12.02 -0.73 18.22
CA SER A 87 12.90 -1.60 19.00
C SER A 87 12.48 -1.76 20.47
N ARG A 88 11.73 -0.80 21.03
CA ARG A 88 11.27 -0.84 22.43
C ARG A 88 10.33 -2.00 22.72
N TYR A 89 9.69 -2.58 21.69
CA TYR A 89 8.79 -3.72 21.87
C TYR A 89 9.23 -4.99 21.12
N GLY A 90 10.52 -5.09 20.76
CA GLY A 90 11.14 -6.30 20.22
C GLY A 90 11.93 -6.08 18.93
N PRO A 91 12.12 -7.12 18.10
CA PRO A 91 12.78 -6.99 16.81
C PRO A 91 12.13 -5.92 15.93
N VAL A 92 12.97 -5.22 15.17
CA VAL A 92 12.55 -4.16 14.24
C VAL A 92 12.27 -4.78 12.87
N TYR A 93 11.10 -4.46 12.34
CA TYR A 93 10.66 -4.87 11.01
C TYR A 93 10.58 -3.65 10.09
N ASP A 94 10.87 -3.88 8.82
CA ASP A 94 10.80 -2.87 7.77
C ASP A 94 9.41 -2.78 7.16
N THR A 95 8.66 -3.88 7.24
CA THR A 95 7.35 -4.06 6.64
C THR A 95 6.43 -4.86 7.56
N ALA A 96 5.19 -4.43 7.71
CA ALA A 96 4.10 -5.24 8.24
C ALA A 96 3.19 -5.72 7.10
N SER A 97 2.72 -6.97 7.16
CA SER A 97 1.76 -7.52 6.20
C SER A 97 0.55 -8.13 6.90
N VAL A 98 -0.63 -7.86 6.37
CA VAL A 98 -1.90 -8.41 6.86
C VAL A 98 -2.45 -9.37 5.82
N PRO A 99 -2.59 -10.67 6.14
CA PRO A 99 -3.09 -11.66 5.19
C PRO A 99 -4.59 -11.46 4.92
N ALA A 100 -5.03 -11.85 3.73
CA ALA A 100 -6.45 -11.88 3.41
C ALA A 100 -7.20 -12.85 4.35
N GLY A 101 -8.47 -12.54 4.66
CA GLY A 101 -9.33 -13.45 5.43
C GLY A 101 -9.04 -13.53 6.93
N CYS A 102 -8.12 -12.73 7.47
CA CYS A 102 -7.84 -12.68 8.91
C CYS A 102 -8.79 -11.78 9.72
N GLY A 103 -9.80 -11.21 9.06
CA GLY A 103 -10.80 -10.33 9.69
C GLY A 103 -10.38 -8.86 9.82
N MET A 104 -9.18 -8.48 9.35
CA MET A 104 -8.69 -7.10 9.41
C MET A 104 -8.84 -6.33 8.09
N VAL A 105 -8.86 -7.02 6.95
CA VAL A 105 -8.94 -6.42 5.60
C VAL A 105 -10.19 -6.88 4.88
N GLN A 106 -10.83 -5.99 4.11
CA GLN A 106 -12.02 -6.27 3.31
C GLN A 106 -11.69 -6.85 1.92
N GLY A 107 -10.42 -7.15 1.64
CA GLY A 107 -9.94 -7.58 0.32
C GLY A 107 -8.76 -8.53 0.43
N GLY A 108 -7.84 -8.43 -0.52
CA GLY A 108 -6.58 -9.15 -0.49
C GLY A 108 -5.63 -8.70 0.62
N GLN A 109 -4.41 -9.22 0.54
CA GLN A 109 -3.33 -8.87 1.46
C GLN A 109 -2.98 -7.37 1.36
N GLU A 110 -2.85 -6.73 2.52
CA GLU A 110 -2.32 -5.37 2.64
C GLU A 110 -0.92 -5.39 3.24
N VAL A 111 -0.11 -4.41 2.85
CA VAL A 111 1.28 -4.26 3.28
C VAL A 111 1.52 -2.82 3.69
N CYS A 112 2.17 -2.60 4.82
CA CYS A 112 2.61 -1.29 5.28
C CYS A 112 4.12 -1.27 5.40
N VAL A 113 4.77 -0.36 4.68
CA VAL A 113 6.23 -0.19 4.64
C VAL A 113 6.59 1.04 5.47
N TRP A 114 7.55 0.90 6.38
CA TRP A 114 7.84 1.95 7.35
C TRP A 114 8.52 3.17 6.73
N ASP A 115 9.41 2.93 5.77
CA ASP A 115 10.34 3.92 5.22
C ASP A 115 10.12 4.04 3.71
N ALA A 116 9.56 5.16 3.29
CA ALA A 116 9.27 5.44 1.88
C ALA A 116 10.54 5.47 1.00
N SER A 117 11.73 5.68 1.57
CA SER A 117 13.00 5.66 0.81
C SER A 117 13.35 4.26 0.28
N LYS A 118 12.70 3.21 0.79
CA LYS A 118 12.84 1.82 0.32
C LYS A 118 11.97 1.51 -0.90
N MET A 119 11.30 2.51 -1.44
CA MET A 119 10.33 2.37 -2.51
C MET A 119 10.75 3.17 -3.74
N ARG A 120 10.50 2.61 -4.92
CA ARG A 120 10.75 3.26 -6.21
C ARG A 120 9.50 3.19 -7.06
N VAL A 121 8.99 4.35 -7.46
CA VAL A 121 7.89 4.41 -8.41
C VAL A 121 8.37 3.89 -9.77
N ILE A 122 7.58 3.00 -10.37
CA ILE A 122 7.83 2.50 -11.73
C ILE A 122 6.96 3.27 -12.72
N GLU A 123 5.66 3.31 -12.50
CA GLU A 123 4.69 3.92 -13.41
C GLU A 123 3.36 4.22 -12.70
N SER A 124 2.60 5.16 -13.26
CA SER A 124 1.20 5.38 -12.90
C SER A 124 0.28 4.71 -13.91
N ILE A 125 -0.63 3.88 -13.42
CA ILE A 125 -1.62 3.15 -14.21
C ILE A 125 -2.96 3.86 -14.03
N PRO A 126 -3.44 4.64 -15.03
CA PRO A 126 -4.78 5.19 -14.99
C PRO A 126 -5.84 4.08 -15.07
N GLU A 127 -7.06 4.39 -14.65
CA GLU A 127 -8.25 3.59 -14.98
C GLU A 127 -8.28 3.29 -16.49
N LEU A 128 -8.73 2.07 -16.83
CA LEU A 128 -9.01 1.72 -18.22
C LEU A 128 -10.04 2.73 -18.76
N PRO A 129 -9.92 3.21 -20.01
CA PRO A 129 -10.94 4.07 -20.58
C PRO A 129 -12.27 3.33 -20.47
N VAL A 130 -13.24 3.92 -19.74
CA VAL A 130 -14.62 3.50 -19.83
C VAL A 130 -14.98 3.63 -21.31
N GLN A 131 -15.20 2.49 -21.97
CA GLN A 131 -15.78 2.52 -23.30
C GLN A 131 -17.17 3.12 -23.13
N HIS A 132 -17.30 4.42 -23.37
CA HIS A 132 -18.57 5.00 -23.70
C HIS A 132 -19.01 4.31 -24.98
N CYS A 133 -19.86 3.29 -24.84
CA CYS A 133 -20.66 2.78 -25.95
C CYS A 133 -21.48 3.98 -26.44
N PRO A 134 -21.24 4.53 -27.64
CA PRO A 134 -22.15 5.53 -28.17
C PRO A 134 -23.45 4.78 -28.44
N LEU A 135 -24.48 5.09 -27.66
CA LEU A 135 -25.84 4.68 -27.98
C LEU A 135 -26.14 5.23 -29.39
N LEU A 136 -26.25 4.33 -30.36
CA LEU A 136 -26.93 4.56 -31.63
C LEU A 136 -28.43 4.36 -31.42
#